data_AF-A0A166JE03-F1
#
_entry.id   AF-A0A166JE03-F1
#
_cell.length_a   1.000
_cell.length_b   1.000
_cell.length_c   1.000
_cell.angle_alpha   90.00
_cell.angle_beta   90.00
_cell.angle_gamma   90.00
#
_symmetry.space_group_name_H-M   'P 1'
#
loop_
_entity.id
_entity.type
_entity.pdbx_description
1 polymer ?
#
loop_
_entity_poly.entity_id
_entity_poly.type
_entity_poly.pdbx_seq_one_letter_code
_entity_poly.pdbx_strand_id
1 'polypeptide(L)' 'MTDNSHAAHVLVEQSRERPKDVGILGIEMYFPQRCISHEALEEFDGVSKGKYTIGLGQEFMAFCDDREDINSFALTARG' A
#
# COMPACT_ATOMS: atom_id res chain seq x y z
N MET A 1 39.97 5.61 -42.66
CA MET A 1 38.58 5.18 -42.43
C MET A 1 38.29 5.38 -40.96
N THR A 2 37.68 6.50 -40.61
CA THR A 2 37.24 6.79 -39.23
C THR A 2 36.05 5.89 -38.91
N ASP A 3 36.12 5.23 -37.76
CA ASP A 3 35.14 4.26 -37.29
C ASP A 3 33.78 4.95 -37.01
N ASN A 4 32.75 4.55 -37.77
CA ASN A 4 31.39 5.09 -37.70
C ASN A 4 30.58 4.44 -36.55
N SER A 5 31.22 3.60 -35.72
CA SER A 5 30.60 2.89 -34.59
C SER A 5 30.20 3.82 -33.44
N HIS A 6 30.98 4.87 -33.17
CA HIS A 6 30.69 5.82 -32.08
C HIS A 6 29.52 6.76 -32.40
N ALA A 7 29.36 7.16 -33.67
CA ALA A 7 28.25 8.01 -34.10
C ALA A 7 26.90 7.27 -34.00
N ALA A 8 26.90 5.95 -34.24
CA ALA A 8 25.71 5.11 -34.11
C ALA A 8 25.21 4.99 -32.65
N HIS A 9 26.12 5.00 -31.67
CA HIS A 9 25.74 4.90 -30.25
C HIS A 9 25.10 6.19 -29.72
N VAL A 10 25.55 7.35 -30.20
CA VAL A 10 25.02 8.68 -29.81
C VAL A 10 23.65 8.95 -30.44
N LEU A 11 23.36 8.40 -31.62
CA LEU A 11 22.06 8.55 -32.29
C LEU A 11 20.97 7.64 -31.68
N VAL A 12 21.32 6.59 -30.93
CA VAL A 12 20.36 5.70 -30.27
C VAL A 12 19.87 6.27 -28.92
N GLU A 13 20.62 7.20 -28.31
CA GLU A 13 20.13 8.03 -27.20
C GLU A 13 19.20 9.17 -27.68
N GLN A 14 18.37 8.92 -28.71
CA GLN A 14 17.27 9.83 -29.02
C GLN A 14 16.45 10.04 -27.74
N SER A 15 16.34 11.32 -27.36
CA SER A 15 15.66 11.82 -26.17
C SER A 15 14.31 11.13 -25.97
N ARG A 16 14.25 10.17 -25.03
CA ARG A 16 12.97 9.65 -24.55
C ARG A 16 12.22 10.80 -23.89
N GLU A 17 11.24 11.37 -24.58
CA GLU A 17 10.34 12.37 -23.99
C GLU A 17 9.70 11.74 -22.74
N ARG A 18 9.76 12.46 -21.62
CA ARG A 18 9.20 11.97 -20.36
C ARG A 18 7.70 11.70 -20.56
N PRO A 19 7.17 10.55 -20.11
CA PRO A 19 5.74 10.27 -20.21
C PRO A 19 4.90 11.38 -19.55
N LYS A 20 3.85 11.82 -20.24
CA LYS A 20 2.84 12.77 -19.75
C LYS A 20 1.73 11.99 -19.03
N ASP A 21 1.00 12.67 -18.15
CA ASP A 21 -0.19 12.13 -17.48
C ASP A 21 0.05 10.86 -16.63
N VAL A 22 1.22 10.78 -16.00
CA VAL A 22 1.56 9.69 -15.07
C VAL A 22 0.84 9.92 -13.73
N GLY A 23 0.03 8.95 -13.33
CA GLY A 23 -0.69 8.95 -12.05
C GLY A 23 -1.32 7.60 -11.75
N ILE A 24 -1.99 7.51 -10.60
CA ILE A 24 -2.73 6.32 -10.21
C ILE A 24 -4.02 6.26 -11.03
N LEU A 25 -4.18 5.20 -11.83
CA LEU A 25 -5.38 5.00 -12.67
C LEU A 25 -6.48 4.19 -11.98
N GLY A 26 -6.13 3.44 -10.93
CA GLY A 26 -7.04 2.62 -10.15
C GLY A 26 -6.42 2.26 -8.81
N ILE A 27 -7.27 2.11 -7.79
CA ILE A 27 -6.87 1.68 -6.45
C ILE A 27 -7.87 0.62 -6.02
N GLU A 28 -7.34 -0.49 -5.53
CA GLU A 28 -8.12 -1.48 -4.80
C GLU A 28 -7.46 -1.71 -3.45
N MET A 29 -8.29 -2.03 -2.47
CA MET A 29 -7.87 -2.22 -1.10
C MET A 29 -8.55 -3.44 -0.51
N TYR A 30 -7.76 -4.25 0.16
CA TYR A 30 -8.23 -5.37 0.96
C TYR A 30 -7.89 -5.11 2.43
N PHE A 31 -8.84 -5.42 3.31
CA PHE A 31 -8.64 -5.45 4.76
C PHE A 31 -8.99 -6.85 5.28
N PRO A 32 -8.27 -7.35 6.31
CA PRO A 32 -8.64 -8.60 6.95
C PRO A 32 -10.08 -8.60 7.45
N GLN A 33 -10.71 -9.78 7.47
CA GLN A 33 -12.15 -9.88 7.75
C GLN A 33 -12.49 -9.82 9.23
N ARG A 34 -11.51 -9.96 10.11
CA ARG A 34 -11.70 -9.85 11.56
C ARG A 34 -11.36 -8.43 12.03
N CYS A 35 -12.20 -7.89 12.89
CA CYS A 35 -11.95 -6.62 13.55
C CYS A 35 -12.42 -6.64 15.00
N ILE A 36 -11.84 -5.76 15.81
CA ILE A 36 -12.25 -5.51 17.20
C ILE A 36 -12.56 -4.03 17.41
N SER A 37 -13.47 -3.72 18.34
CA SER A 37 -13.73 -2.36 18.81
C SER A 37 -12.63 -1.90 19.75
N HIS A 38 -12.16 -0.67 19.58
CA HIS A 38 -11.22 -0.05 20.52
C HIS A 38 -11.85 0.28 21.87
N GLU A 39 -13.16 0.55 21.96
CA GLU A 39 -13.83 0.70 23.26
C GLU A 39 -13.80 -0.63 24.03
N ALA A 40 -14.10 -1.75 23.36
CA ALA A 40 -14.03 -3.06 23.98
C ALA A 40 -12.59 -3.43 24.39
N LEU A 41 -11.60 -3.03 23.59
CA LEU A 41 -10.19 -3.21 23.92
C LEU A 41 -9.74 -2.35 25.10
N GLU A 42 -10.28 -1.13 25.25
CA GLU A 42 -10.04 -0.28 26.44
C GLU A 42 -10.54 -0.95 27.72
N GLU A 43 -11.75 -1.52 27.67
CA GLU A 43 -12.34 -2.27 28.78
C GLU A 43 -11.53 -3.52 29.12
N PHE A 44 -11.11 -4.27 28.09
CA PHE A 44 -10.30 -5.49 28.25
C PHE A 44 -8.93 -5.20 28.87
N ASP A 45 -8.24 -4.17 28.40
CA ASP A 45 -6.91 -3.78 28.91
C ASP A 45 -6.97 -3.06 30.28
N GLY A 46 -8.16 -2.71 30.76
CA GLY A 46 -8.35 -1.98 32.01
C GLY A 46 -7.80 -0.54 31.96
N VAL A 47 -7.76 0.06 30.78
CA VAL A 47 -7.30 1.44 30.59
C VAL A 47 -8.47 2.42 30.72
N SER A 48 -8.15 3.71 30.88
CA SER A 48 -9.18 4.75 30.92
C SER A 48 -9.96 4.80 29.60
N LYS A 49 -11.29 4.97 29.69
CA LYS A 49 -12.13 5.26 28.53
C LYS A 49 -11.55 6.45 27.73
N GLY A 50 -11.53 6.31 26.42
CA GLY A 50 -10.98 7.35 25.54
C GLY A 50 -9.49 7.22 25.28
N LYS A 51 -8.75 6.32 25.94
CA LYS A 51 -7.30 6.20 25.69
C LYS A 51 -6.99 5.88 24.23
N TYR A 52 -7.74 4.97 23.62
CA TYR A 52 -7.57 4.54 22.24
C TYR A 52 -8.51 5.29 21.31
N THR A 53 -9.77 5.45 21.70
CA THR A 53 -10.79 6.11 20.86
C THR A 53 -10.54 7.61 20.71
N ILE A 54 -10.16 8.31 21.77
CA ILE A 54 -9.87 9.75 21.75
C ILE A 54 -8.36 10.00 21.64
N GLY A 55 -7.57 9.31 22.45
CA GLY A 55 -6.12 9.51 22.52
C GLY A 55 -5.39 9.10 21.24
N LEU A 56 -5.82 8.01 20.59
CA LEU A 56 -5.26 7.55 19.31
C LEU A 56 -6.17 7.82 18.11
N GLY A 57 -7.42 8.25 18.34
CA GLY A 57 -8.40 8.46 17.28
C GLY A 57 -8.81 7.18 16.55
N GLN A 58 -8.76 6.02 17.22
CA GLN A 58 -9.05 4.72 16.62
C GLN A 58 -10.40 4.17 17.09
N GLU A 59 -11.26 3.76 16.16
CA GLU A 59 -12.56 3.16 16.48
C GLU A 59 -12.50 1.62 16.43
N PHE A 60 -11.86 1.08 15.38
CA PHE A 60 -11.75 -0.36 15.14
C PHE A 60 -10.35 -0.73 14.66
N MET A 61 -9.90 -1.95 15.00
CA MET A 61 -8.64 -2.51 14.52
C MET A 61 -8.90 -3.84 13.81
N ALA A 62 -8.49 -3.93 12.55
CA ALA A 62 -8.52 -5.17 11.78
C ALA A 62 -7.30 -6.05 12.11
N PHE A 63 -7.46 -7.37 12.08
CA PHE A 63 -6.39 -8.33 12.36
C PHE A 63 -6.58 -9.62 11.55
N CYS A 64 -5.49 -10.31 11.24
CA CYS A 64 -5.55 -11.58 10.51
C CYS A 64 -5.95 -12.74 11.43
N ASP A 65 -6.73 -13.70 10.91
CA ASP A 65 -6.80 -15.04 11.48
C ASP A 65 -5.80 -15.99 10.80
N ASP A 66 -5.88 -17.29 11.10
CA ASP A 66 -4.95 -18.30 10.59
C ASP A 66 -5.03 -18.54 9.07
N ARG A 67 -6.01 -17.94 8.39
CA ARG A 67 -6.22 -18.07 6.94
C ARG A 67 -5.73 -16.87 6.14
N GLU A 68 -5.24 -15.85 6.82
CA GLU A 68 -4.94 -14.56 6.24
C GLU A 68 -3.48 -14.19 6.48
N ASP A 69 -2.74 -14.01 5.39
CA ASP A 69 -1.33 -13.58 5.39
C ASP A 69 -1.03 -12.55 4.29
N ILE A 70 0.21 -12.08 4.24
CA ILE A 70 0.63 -11.05 3.28
C ILE A 70 0.45 -11.46 1.81
N ASN A 71 0.62 -12.75 1.50
CA ASN A 71 0.43 -13.26 0.14
C ASN A 71 -1.04 -13.24 -0.23
N SER A 72 -1.91 -13.70 0.69
CA SER A 72 -3.35 -13.66 0.51
C SER A 72 -3.87 -12.23 0.35
N PHE A 73 -3.28 -11.24 1.03
CA PHE A 73 -3.69 -9.84 0.93
C PHE A 73 -3.37 -9.26 -0.44
N ALA A 74 -2.11 -9.40 -0.88
CA ALA A 74 -1.67 -8.94 -2.18
C ALA A 74 -2.42 -9.63 -3.32
N LEU A 75 -2.79 -10.90 -3.13
CA LEU A 75 -3.59 -11.67 -4.05
C LEU A 75 -5.10 -11.51 -3.83
N THR A 76 -5.61 -10.66 -2.96
CA THR A 76 -7.07 -10.44 -2.84
C THR A 76 -7.48 -9.06 -3.33
N ALA A 77 -6.60 -8.06 -3.19
CA ALA A 77 -6.78 -6.76 -3.84
C ALA A 77 -6.56 -6.87 -5.37
N ARG A 78 -7.51 -7.47 -6.08
CA ARG A 78 -7.44 -7.75 -7.51
C ARG A 78 -8.54 -6.98 -8.26
N GLY A 79 -8.11 -6.00 -9.05
CA GLY A 79 -8.97 -5.23 -9.95
C GLY A 79 -9.59 -6.07 -11.05
#